data_AF-A0A9D4N4Q4-F1
#
_entry.id   AF-A0A9D4N4Q4-F1
#
_cell.length_a   1.000
_cell.length_b   1.000
_cell.length_c   1.000
_cell.angle_alpha   90.00
_cell.angle_beta   90.00
_cell.angle_gamma   90.00
#
_symmetry.space_group_name_H-M   'P 1'
#
loop_
_entity.id
_entity.type
_entity.pdbx_description
1 polymer ?
#
loop_
_entity_poly.entity_id
_entity_poly.type
_entity_poly.pdbx_seq_one_letter_code
_entity_poly.pdbx_strand_id
1 'polypeptide(L)'
;MADKQSLNKYRDHLEGKERKRYEEKISLIGGRDPYALSKGDLVSDNKCLPSVTYIDIVNYLINTKSAYTFEQLKAYKSMEAINQLCSDSSWYSVSV
;
A
#
# COMPACT_ATOMS: atom_id res chain seq x y z
N MET A 1 -4.94 -18.83 -26.91
CA MET A 1 -5.40 -17.53 -26.39
C MET A 1 -4.44 -17.11 -25.28
N ALA A 2 -3.31 -16.54 -25.65
CA ALA A 2 -2.26 -16.10 -24.75
C ALA A 2 -2.03 -14.61 -25.03
N ASP A 3 -2.33 -13.77 -24.06
CA ASP A 3 -1.75 -12.44 -23.87
C ASP A 3 -2.22 -11.88 -22.52
N LYS A 4 -1.62 -12.41 -21.44
CA LYS A 4 -1.58 -11.70 -20.15
C LYS A 4 -0.28 -10.90 -20.17
N GLN A 5 -0.37 -9.76 -20.85
CA GLN A 5 0.57 -8.64 -20.84
C GLN A 5 1.52 -8.71 -19.65
N SER A 6 2.78 -9.06 -19.93
CA SER A 6 3.97 -8.90 -19.09
C SER A 6 3.69 -8.64 -17.61
N LEU A 7 3.86 -9.66 -16.75
CA LEU A 7 4.18 -9.45 -15.34
C LEU A 7 5.39 -8.51 -15.30
N ASN A 8 5.11 -7.22 -15.22
CA ASN A 8 6.11 -6.17 -15.16
C ASN A 8 6.73 -6.38 -13.78
N LYS A 9 7.80 -7.16 -13.71
CA LYS A 9 8.40 -7.59 -12.45
C LYS A 9 8.79 -6.30 -11.76
N TYR A 10 8.10 -5.98 -10.66
CA TYR A 10 8.32 -4.75 -9.93
C TYR A 10 9.82 -4.54 -9.67
N ARG A 11 10.52 -5.63 -9.33
CA ARG A 11 11.99 -5.75 -9.25
C ARG A 11 12.76 -5.03 -10.36
N ASP A 12 12.36 -5.22 -11.62
CA ASP A 12 13.10 -4.76 -12.79
C ASP A 12 12.97 -3.24 -12.99
N HIS A 13 11.99 -2.60 -12.36
CA HIS A 13 11.82 -1.15 -12.32
C HIS A 13 12.60 -0.47 -11.19
N LEU A 14 13.13 -1.23 -10.23
CA LEU A 14 13.95 -0.64 -9.16
C LEU A 14 15.40 -0.55 -9.59
N GLU A 15 16.01 0.60 -9.34
CA GLU A 15 17.42 0.85 -9.64
C GLU A 15 18.25 1.04 -8.37
N GLY A 16 19.54 0.70 -8.46
CA GLY A 16 20.54 0.94 -7.43
C GLY A 16 20.22 0.35 -6.06
N LYS A 17 20.02 1.23 -5.07
CA LYS A 17 19.85 0.89 -3.64
C LYS A 17 18.53 0.17 -3.35
N GLU A 18 17.46 0.56 -4.04
CA GLU A 18 16.13 0.03 -3.76
C GLU A 18 16.00 -1.41 -4.27
N ARG A 19 16.62 -1.73 -5.41
CA ARG A 19 16.69 -3.11 -5.91
C ARG A 19 17.41 -4.03 -4.94
N LYS A 20 18.53 -3.59 -4.40
CA LYS A 20 19.30 -4.37 -3.41
C LYS A 20 18.48 -4.65 -2.15
N ARG A 21 17.80 -3.64 -1.62
CA ARG A 21 16.90 -3.79 -0.46
C ARG A 21 15.75 -4.74 -0.75
N TYR A 22 15.20 -4.68 -1.96
CA TYR A 22 14.13 -5.58 -2.39
C TYR A 22 14.62 -7.04 -2.45
N GLU A 23 15.80 -7.29 -3.02
CA GLU A 23 16.41 -8.62 -3.11
C GLU A 23 16.77 -9.20 -1.72
N GLU A 24 17.28 -8.37 -0.82
CA GLU A 24 17.51 -8.75 0.59
C GLU A 24 16.21 -9.17 1.30
N LYS A 25 15.13 -8.40 1.10
CA LYS A 25 13.81 -8.73 1.66
C LYS A 25 13.22 -10.01 1.07
N ILE A 26 13.33 -10.22 -0.24
CA ILE A 26 12.88 -11.46 -0.89
C ILE A 26 13.64 -12.67 -0.35
N SER A 27 14.94 -12.52 -0.11
CA SER A 27 15.77 -13.60 0.44
C SER A 27 15.31 -14.05 1.83
N LEU A 28 14.81 -13.12 2.66
CA LEU A 28 14.25 -13.42 3.99
C LEU A 28 12.93 -14.21 3.93
N ILE A 29 12.15 -14.07 2.86
CA ILE A 29 10.81 -14.66 2.71
C ILE A 29 10.88 -15.96 1.88
N GLY A 30 12.07 -16.56 1.74
CA GLY A 30 12.24 -17.83 1.01
C GLY A 30 12.40 -17.66 -0.51
N GLY A 31 12.81 -16.49 -0.98
CA GLY A 31 13.27 -16.29 -2.36
C GLY A 31 12.16 -16.18 -3.41
N ARG A 32 10.89 -16.24 -3.01
CA ARG A 32 9.73 -16.17 -3.92
C ARG A 32 9.10 -14.78 -3.87
N ASP A 33 9.02 -14.13 -5.02
CA ASP A 33 8.42 -12.80 -5.14
C ASP A 33 6.88 -12.89 -4.95
N PRO A 34 6.29 -12.15 -3.98
CA PRO A 34 4.84 -12.10 -3.77
C PRO A 34 4.05 -11.68 -5.01
N TYR A 35 4.60 -10.79 -5.85
CA TYR A 35 3.96 -10.32 -7.07
C TYR A 35 4.01 -11.32 -8.22
N ALA A 36 4.84 -12.36 -8.10
CA ALA A 36 4.93 -13.44 -9.08
C ALA A 36 4.02 -14.64 -8.72
N LEU A 37 3.33 -14.60 -7.58
CA LEU A 37 2.45 -15.70 -7.16
C LEU A 37 1.18 -15.75 -8.02
N SER A 38 0.86 -16.95 -8.51
CA SER A 38 -0.40 -17.20 -9.21
C SER A 38 -1.51 -17.50 -8.20
N LYS A 39 -2.78 -17.30 -8.59
CA LYS A 39 -3.94 -17.61 -7.73
C LYS A 39 -3.97 -19.06 -7.22
N GLY A 40 -3.31 -19.99 -7.91
CA GLY A 40 -3.19 -21.39 -7.49
C GLY A 40 -2.11 -21.65 -6.43
N ASP A 41 -1.17 -20.73 -6.23
CA ASP A 41 -0.14 -20.83 -5.18
C ASP A 41 -0.65 -20.28 -3.83
N LEU A 42 -1.80 -19.59 -3.81
CA LEU A 42 -2.39 -19.02 -2.61
C LEU A 42 -3.29 -20.04 -1.92
N VAL A 43 -3.06 -20.21 -0.62
CA VAL A 43 -3.94 -21.01 0.23
C VAL A 43 -5.05 -20.10 0.75
N SER A 44 -6.29 -20.39 0.35
CA SER A 44 -7.49 -19.67 0.81
C SER A 44 -8.11 -20.29 2.08
N ASP A 45 -7.43 -21.22 2.73
CA ASP A 45 -7.94 -21.85 3.96
C ASP A 45 -7.86 -20.87 5.13
N ASN A 46 -9.00 -20.63 5.76
CA ASN A 46 -9.13 -19.77 6.94
C ASN A 46 -8.36 -20.33 8.15
N LYS A 47 -8.05 -21.63 8.16
CA LYS A 47 -7.23 -22.25 9.21
C LYS A 47 -5.74 -21.92 9.12
N CYS A 48 -5.29 -21.45 7.96
CA CYS A 48 -3.90 -20.99 7.77
C CYS A 48 -3.68 -19.56 8.24
N LEU A 49 -4.76 -18.82 8.54
CA LEU A 49 -4.66 -17.49 9.13
C LEU A 49 -4.33 -17.61 10.62
N PRO A 50 -3.49 -16.71 11.16
CA PRO A 50 -3.29 -16.64 12.60
C PRO A 50 -4.62 -16.33 13.32
N SER A 51 -4.81 -16.87 14.52
CA SER A 51 -5.93 -16.50 15.37
C SER A 51 -5.72 -15.08 15.87
N VAL A 52 -6.39 -14.11 15.22
CA VAL A 52 -6.28 -12.68 15.56
C VAL A 52 -7.52 -12.26 16.34
N THR A 53 -7.34 -11.57 17.47
CA THR A 53 -8.44 -11.00 18.24
C THR A 53 -8.78 -9.57 17.77
N TYR A 54 -9.98 -9.08 18.11
CA TYR A 54 -10.35 -7.69 17.79
C TYR A 54 -9.34 -6.66 18.33
N ILE A 55 -8.77 -6.92 19.50
CA ILE A 55 -7.75 -6.05 20.12
C ILE A 55 -6.48 -6.02 19.28
N ASP A 56 -6.06 -7.16 18.72
CA ASP A 56 -4.89 -7.23 17.85
C ASP A 56 -5.10 -6.43 16.54
N ILE A 57 -6.31 -6.48 15.98
CA ILE A 57 -6.68 -5.70 14.79
C ILE A 57 -6.63 -4.20 15.12
N VAL A 58 -7.23 -3.78 16.24
CA VAL A 58 -7.23 -2.38 16.69
C VAL A 58 -5.81 -1.90 16.95
N ASN A 59 -5.00 -2.70 17.62
CA ASN A 59 -3.61 -2.38 17.86
C ASN A 59 -2.83 -2.27 16.55
N TYR A 60 -3.08 -3.17 15.60
CA TYR A 60 -2.40 -3.16 14.30
C TYR A 60 -2.78 -1.95 13.42
N LEU A 61 -4.07 -1.63 13.35
CA LEU A 61 -4.57 -0.58 12.45
C LEU A 61 -4.49 0.83 13.03
N ILE A 62 -4.60 0.96 14.36
CA ILE A 62 -4.72 2.25 15.04
C ILE A 62 -3.44 2.58 15.80
N ASN A 63 -2.84 1.61 16.49
CA ASN A 63 -1.74 1.87 17.44
C ASN A 63 -0.35 1.56 16.88
N THR A 64 -0.19 0.70 15.88
CA THR A 64 1.09 0.53 15.19
C THR A 64 1.37 1.76 14.35
N LYS A 65 2.61 2.24 14.44
CA LYS A 65 3.09 3.32 13.59
C LYS A 65 3.07 2.86 12.13
N SER A 66 2.00 3.22 11.42
CA SER A 66 2.08 3.43 9.97
C SER A 66 3.28 4.33 9.66
N ALA A 67 3.83 4.22 8.45
CA ALA A 67 4.86 5.13 7.95
C ALA A 67 4.46 6.61 8.09
N TYR A 68 3.15 6.87 8.23
CA TYR A 68 2.60 8.15 8.63
C TYR A 68 2.34 8.19 10.13
N THR A 69 3.05 9.07 10.84
CA THR A 69 2.74 9.37 12.24
C THR A 69 1.31 9.93 12.36
N PHE A 70 0.70 9.82 13.54
CA PHE A 70 -0.61 10.44 13.81
C PHE A 70 -0.63 11.93 13.40
N GLU A 71 0.47 12.64 13.61
CA GLU A 71 0.63 14.03 13.19
C GLU A 71 0.63 14.19 11.66
N GLN A 72 1.30 13.31 10.93
CA GLN A 72 1.30 13.34 9.46
C GLN A 72 -0.08 13.01 8.88
N LEU A 73 -0.83 12.12 9.51
CA LEU A 73 -2.21 11.79 9.09
C LEU A 73 -3.17 12.94 9.42
N LYS A 74 -2.99 13.62 10.57
CA LYS A 74 -3.72 14.84 10.91
C LYS A 74 -3.43 15.96 9.93
N ALA A 75 -2.16 16.19 9.60
CA ALA A 75 -1.73 17.20 8.63
C ALA A 75 -2.31 16.93 7.23
N TYR A 76 -2.25 15.66 6.78
CA TYR A 76 -2.85 15.23 5.52
C TYR A 76 -4.36 15.51 5.46
N LYS A 77 -5.12 15.08 6.48
CA LYS A 77 -6.56 15.33 6.55
C LYS A 77 -6.91 16.82 6.63
N SER A 78 -6.13 17.61 7.36
CA SER A 78 -6.34 19.07 7.40
C SER A 78 -6.09 19.73 6.04
N MET A 79 -5.09 19.26 5.28
CA MET A 79 -4.81 19.77 3.94
C MET A 79 -5.89 19.36 2.95
N GLU A 80 -6.40 18.12 3.04
CA GLU A 80 -7.52 17.64 2.23
C GLU A 80 -8.80 18.45 2.49
N ALA A 81 -9.11 18.77 3.75
CA ALA A 81 -10.24 19.63 4.11
C ALA A 81 -10.10 21.06 3.54
N ILE A 82 -8.89 21.63 3.55
CA ILE A 82 -8.63 22.94 2.92
C ILE A 82 -8.79 22.84 1.40
N ASN A 83 -8.29 21.78 0.78
CA ASN A 83 -8.44 21.57 -0.67
C ASN A 83 -9.90 21.44 -1.06
N GLN A 84 -10.72 20.73 -0.29
CA GLN A 84 -12.17 20.64 -0.52
C GLN A 84 -12.86 22.01 -0.40
N LEU A 85 -12.50 22.80 0.62
CA LEU A 85 -13.05 24.13 0.81
C LEU A 85 -12.63 25.12 -0.31
N CYS A 86 -11.39 25.02 -0.78
CA CYS A 86 -10.88 25.82 -1.89
C CYS A 86 -11.38 25.32 -3.26
N SER A 87 -11.65 24.03 -3.44
CA SER A 87 -12.24 23.49 -4.67
C SER A 87 -13.72 23.80 -4.78
N ASP A 88 -14.43 23.85 -3.65
CA ASP A 88 -15.84 24.26 -3.58
C ASP A 88 -16.00 25.79 -3.70
N SER A 89 -14.89 26.54 -3.64
CA SER A 89 -14.84 27.98 -3.93
C SER A 89 -14.85 28.26 -5.45
N SER A 90 -15.83 27.71 -6.16
CA SER A 90 -16.22 28.17 -7.49
C SER A 90 -16.95 29.51 -7.38
N TRP A 91 -16.24 30.60 -7.06
CA TRP A 91 -16.83 31.95 -7.11
C TRP A 91 -15.97 32.99 -7.83
N TYR A 92 -15.01 32.57 -8.66
CA TYR A 92 -14.43 33.44 -9.70
C TYR A 92 -14.82 32.99 -11.11
N SER A 93 -16.12 32.87 -11.34
CA SER A 93 -16.70 32.97 -12.69
C SER A 93 -17.96 33.83 -12.65
N VAL A 94 -17.77 35.10 -12.26
CA VAL A 94 -18.51 36.21 -12.86
C VAL A 94 -17.45 37.15 -13.42
N SER A 95 -17.05 36.88 -14.66
CA SER A 95 -16.37 37.87 -15.50
C SER A 95 -17.43 38.54 -16.37
N VAL A 96 -17.37 39.88 -16.36
CA VAL A 96 -18.05 40.85 -17.24
C VAL A 96 -19.52 41.11 -16.94
#